data_AF-A0A378CJX8-F1
#
_entry.id   AF-A0A378CJX8-F1
#
_cell.length_a   1.000
_cell.length_b   1.000
_cell.length_c   1.000
_cell.angle_alpha   90.00
_cell.angle_beta   90.00
_cell.angle_gamma   90.00
#
_symmetry.space_group_name_H-M   'P 1'
#
loop_
_entity.id
_entity.type
_entity.pdbx_description
1 polymer ?
#
loop_
_entity_poly.entity_id
_entity_poly.type
_entity_poly.pdbx_seq_one_letter_code
_entity_poly.pdbx_strand_id
1 'polypeptide(L)'
;MLEGRADIAVHSMKDVPVEFPEGLGLVTICERDDPRDAFVSNRYASIDELPAGSVVGTSSLRRQCQLAATRPDLAIRSLRGNVGTRLSKLDNGEYDAIILAAAGLKRLQLEARIRQPLSPEQSLPAVGQGAVGIECRLDDAWTRGLLAPLNHTETAVRVRAERAMNTRLEGGCQVPIGSYAELKDGELWLRALVGAPDGSQLVRGERRGPAEQAEALGISLAEELLDNGAREILAAVYDGEAPR
;
A
#
# COMPACT_ATOMS: atom_id res chain seq x y z
N MET A 1 -5.52 24.34 -1.33
CA MET A 1 -5.95 24.55 0.06
C MET A 1 -5.29 25.76 0.70
N LEU A 2 -3.96 25.90 0.65
CA LEU A 2 -3.24 27.08 1.19
C LEU A 2 -3.62 28.41 0.52
N GLU A 3 -3.86 28.40 -0.79
CA GLU A 3 -4.36 29.57 -1.54
C GLU A 3 -5.88 29.79 -1.40
N GLY A 4 -6.57 29.08 -0.51
CA GLY A 4 -8.02 29.23 -0.31
C GLY A 4 -8.91 28.72 -1.46
N ARG A 5 -8.35 28.09 -2.51
CA ARG A 5 -9.12 27.57 -3.68
C ARG A 5 -9.94 26.30 -3.42
N ALA A 6 -9.72 25.64 -2.29
CA ALA A 6 -10.40 24.41 -1.90
C ALA A 6 -10.29 24.23 -0.37
N ASP A 7 -11.25 23.54 0.23
CA ASP A 7 -11.31 23.29 1.67
C ASP A 7 -10.77 21.92 2.08
N ILE A 8 -10.95 20.92 1.21
CA ILE A 8 -10.47 19.56 1.41
C ILE A 8 -9.79 19.02 0.16
N ALA A 9 -8.91 18.04 0.36
CA ALA A 9 -8.40 17.17 -0.69
C ALA A 9 -8.64 15.70 -0.31
N VAL A 10 -9.06 14.88 -1.28
CA VAL A 10 -9.43 13.48 -1.06
C VAL A 10 -8.45 12.58 -1.77
N HIS A 11 -7.89 11.62 -1.04
CA HIS A 11 -6.80 10.78 -1.50
C HIS A 11 -7.09 9.31 -1.22
N SER A 12 -6.56 8.42 -2.05
CA SER A 12 -6.32 7.05 -1.58
C SER A 12 -5.17 7.09 -0.58
N MET A 13 -5.33 6.46 0.58
CA MET A 13 -4.36 6.62 1.69
C MET A 13 -2.91 6.22 1.34
N LYS A 14 -2.72 5.29 0.40
CA LYS A 14 -1.41 4.88 -0.09
C LYS A 14 -0.66 5.96 -0.89
N ASP A 15 -1.39 6.94 -1.42
CA ASP A 15 -0.86 8.04 -2.23
C ASP A 15 -0.67 9.32 -1.40
N VAL A 16 -1.01 9.29 -0.10
CA VAL A 16 -0.84 10.41 0.83
C VAL A 16 0.63 10.47 1.26
N PRO A 17 1.31 11.62 1.09
CA PRO A 17 2.71 11.75 1.47
C PRO A 17 2.92 11.52 2.98
N VAL A 18 4.16 11.22 3.35
CA VAL A 18 4.55 11.07 4.76
C VAL A 18 4.49 12.43 5.47
N GLU A 19 5.02 13.46 4.83
CA GLU A 19 5.08 14.83 5.35
C GLU A 19 4.02 15.72 4.69
N PHE A 20 3.57 16.73 5.44
CA PHE A 20 2.65 17.76 4.96
C PHE A 20 3.29 19.14 5.07
N PRO A 21 2.97 20.07 4.16
CA PRO A 21 3.29 21.48 4.35
C PRO A 21 2.70 22.01 5.66
N GLU A 22 3.36 23.01 6.25
CA GLU A 22 2.88 23.66 7.46
C GLU A 22 1.42 24.14 7.28
N GLY A 23 0.58 23.84 8.27
CA GLY A 23 -0.84 24.19 8.29
C GLY A 23 -1.78 23.18 7.60
N LEU A 24 -1.26 22.17 6.90
CA LEU A 24 -2.07 21.09 6.31
C LEU A 24 -1.88 19.77 7.06
N GLY A 25 -2.87 18.88 6.96
CA GLY A 25 -2.71 17.52 7.45
C GLY A 25 -3.88 16.60 7.13
N LEU A 26 -3.61 15.31 7.28
CA LEU A 26 -4.64 14.26 7.21
C LEU A 26 -5.52 14.32 8.47
N VAL A 27 -6.79 14.66 8.30
CA VAL A 27 -7.73 14.86 9.43
C VAL A 27 -8.78 13.78 9.56
N THR A 28 -9.02 13.00 8.51
CA THR A 28 -10.08 12.00 8.49
C THR A 28 -9.67 10.81 7.65
N ILE A 29 -9.90 9.61 8.19
CA ILE A 29 -9.69 8.35 7.48
C ILE A 29 -11.04 7.62 7.46
N CYS A 30 -11.56 7.44 6.25
CA CYS A 30 -12.85 6.77 6.04
C CYS A 30 -12.75 5.27 6.32
N GLU A 31 -13.91 4.60 6.36
CA GLU A 31 -13.97 3.14 6.45
C GLU A 31 -13.13 2.46 5.35
N ARG A 32 -12.43 1.38 5.71
CA ARG A 32 -11.50 0.70 4.80
C ARG A 32 -12.27 -0.30 3.97
N ASP A 33 -12.15 -0.18 2.65
CA ASP A 33 -12.59 -1.23 1.73
C ASP A 33 -11.54 -2.36 1.68
N ASP A 34 -11.68 -3.29 0.74
CA ASP A 34 -10.78 -4.42 0.54
C ASP A 34 -9.31 -3.99 0.35
N PRO A 35 -8.44 -4.28 1.34
CA PRO A 35 -7.05 -3.81 1.30
C PRO A 35 -6.16 -4.66 0.38
N ARG A 36 -6.68 -5.78 -0.12
CA ARG A 36 -5.88 -6.77 -0.86
C ARG A 36 -5.50 -6.29 -2.25
N ASP A 37 -4.40 -6.84 -2.74
CA ASP A 37 -4.11 -6.85 -4.17
C ASP A 37 -5.00 -7.87 -4.88
N ALA A 38 -5.28 -7.61 -6.15
CA ALA A 38 -6.12 -8.43 -7.01
C ALA A 38 -5.29 -8.89 -8.20
N PHE A 39 -5.27 -10.20 -8.40
CA PHE A 39 -4.82 -10.83 -9.64
C PHE A 39 -5.93 -10.68 -10.69
N VAL A 40 -5.56 -10.14 -11.85
CA VAL A 40 -6.46 -9.88 -12.97
C VAL A 40 -5.86 -10.53 -14.21
N SER A 41 -6.60 -11.48 -14.78
CA SER A 41 -6.24 -12.15 -16.04
C SER A 41 -7.49 -12.50 -16.84
N ASN A 42 -7.36 -12.45 -18.16
CA ASN A 42 -8.39 -12.91 -19.07
C ASN A 42 -8.39 -14.44 -19.23
N ARG A 43 -7.22 -15.08 -19.05
CA ARG A 43 -6.98 -16.49 -19.40
C ARG A 43 -6.86 -17.41 -18.20
N TYR A 44 -6.24 -16.95 -17.13
CA TYR A 44 -5.89 -17.79 -15.96
C TYR A 44 -6.75 -17.40 -14.76
N ALA A 45 -7.12 -18.39 -13.93
CA ALA A 45 -7.99 -18.14 -12.77
C ALA A 45 -7.21 -17.70 -11.53
N SER A 46 -5.93 -18.07 -11.45
CA SER A 46 -5.07 -17.75 -10.30
C SER A 46 -3.63 -17.46 -10.73
N ILE A 47 -2.87 -16.86 -9.81
CA ILE A 47 -1.43 -16.65 -10.00
C ILE A 47 -0.66 -17.97 -10.14
N ASP A 48 -1.10 -19.01 -9.44
CA ASP A 48 -0.44 -20.33 -9.42
C ASP A 48 -0.59 -21.06 -10.77
N GLU A 49 -1.63 -20.75 -11.53
CA GLU A 49 -1.88 -21.32 -12.86
C GLU A 49 -1.02 -20.70 -13.98
N LEU A 50 -0.32 -19.58 -13.72
CA LEU A 50 0.53 -18.97 -14.74
C LEU A 50 1.68 -19.92 -15.14
N PRO A 51 1.87 -20.22 -16.43
CA PRO A 51 3.05 -20.94 -16.90
C PRO A 51 4.35 -20.16 -16.65
N ALA A 52 5.47 -20.88 -16.59
CA ALA A 52 6.79 -20.26 -16.55
C ALA A 52 7.00 -19.30 -17.73
N GLY A 53 7.62 -18.15 -17.47
CA GLY A 53 7.83 -17.09 -18.46
C GLY A 53 6.61 -16.19 -18.71
N SER A 54 5.47 -16.44 -18.07
CA SER A 54 4.28 -15.57 -18.20
C SER A 54 4.58 -14.13 -17.79
N VAL A 55 3.98 -13.19 -18.50
CA VAL A 55 4.23 -11.76 -18.32
C VAL A 55 3.22 -11.14 -17.36
N VAL A 56 3.70 -10.64 -16.21
CA VAL A 56 2.86 -10.00 -15.18
C VAL A 56 3.11 -8.50 -15.12
N GLY A 57 2.05 -7.71 -15.28
CA GLY A 57 2.10 -6.25 -15.32
C GLY A 57 1.95 -5.57 -13.96
N THR A 58 2.99 -4.87 -13.51
CA THR A 58 2.95 -3.94 -12.36
C THR A 58 4.15 -3.00 -12.39
N SER A 59 3.96 -1.73 -12.02
CA SER A 59 5.08 -0.79 -11.75
C SER A 59 5.36 -0.61 -10.25
N SER A 60 4.67 -1.33 -9.38
CA SER A 60 4.90 -1.27 -7.93
C SER A 60 6.04 -2.20 -7.55
N LEU A 61 7.15 -1.65 -7.03
CA LEU A 61 8.27 -2.46 -6.53
C LEU A 61 7.85 -3.37 -5.38
N ARG A 62 6.91 -2.93 -4.51
CA ARG A 62 6.32 -3.76 -3.44
C ARG A 62 5.66 -5.02 -3.99
N ARG A 63 4.90 -4.91 -5.07
CA ARG A 63 4.27 -6.09 -5.70
C ARG A 63 5.31 -6.94 -6.41
N GLN A 64 6.24 -6.29 -7.09
CA GLN A 64 7.29 -6.94 -7.86
C GLN A 64 8.18 -7.84 -6.97
N CYS A 65 8.73 -7.32 -5.87
CA CYS A 65 9.64 -8.09 -5.02
C CYS A 65 8.97 -9.34 -4.42
N GLN A 66 7.71 -9.22 -4.01
CA GLN A 66 6.95 -10.34 -3.44
C GLN A 66 6.62 -11.42 -4.48
N LEU A 67 6.25 -11.00 -5.70
CA LEU A 67 6.03 -11.92 -6.81
C LEU A 67 7.33 -12.62 -7.21
N ALA A 68 8.42 -11.87 -7.38
CA ALA A 68 9.70 -12.44 -7.81
C ALA A 68 10.27 -13.43 -6.79
N ALA A 69 10.05 -13.19 -5.49
CA ALA A 69 10.49 -14.10 -4.43
C ALA A 69 9.71 -15.43 -4.40
N THR A 70 8.45 -15.44 -4.82
CA THR A 70 7.59 -16.64 -4.77
C THR A 70 7.49 -17.35 -6.12
N ARG A 71 7.61 -16.60 -7.21
CA ARG A 71 7.50 -17.06 -8.60
C ARG A 71 8.60 -16.42 -9.46
N PRO A 72 9.88 -16.78 -9.21
CA PRO A 72 11.03 -16.25 -9.96
C PRO A 72 11.01 -16.62 -11.45
N ASP A 73 10.17 -17.57 -11.84
CA ASP A 73 9.93 -17.99 -13.22
C ASP A 73 9.07 -17.00 -14.03
N LEU A 74 8.42 -16.02 -13.38
CA LEU A 74 7.55 -15.04 -14.05
C LEU A 74 8.33 -13.81 -14.55
N ALA A 75 7.92 -13.29 -15.71
CA ALA A 75 8.48 -12.07 -16.28
C ALA A 75 7.67 -10.84 -15.82
N ILE A 76 8.16 -10.13 -14.80
CA ILE A 76 7.49 -8.92 -14.30
C ILE A 76 7.83 -7.72 -15.18
N ARG A 77 6.82 -7.04 -15.73
CA ARG A 77 6.99 -5.88 -16.60
C ARG A 77 6.23 -4.67 -16.07
N SER A 78 6.83 -3.49 -16.26
CA SER A 78 6.24 -2.21 -15.85
C SER A 78 4.89 -1.97 -16.53
N LEU A 79 3.91 -1.48 -15.78
CA LEU A 79 2.56 -1.16 -16.26
C LEU A 79 2.07 0.15 -15.61
N ARG A 80 2.00 1.20 -16.44
CA ARG A 80 1.56 2.55 -16.05
C ARG A 80 0.25 2.94 -16.74
N GLY A 81 -0.39 3.97 -16.20
CA GLY A 81 -1.67 4.51 -16.65
C GLY A 81 -2.78 4.33 -15.61
N ASN A 82 -3.97 4.78 -15.96
CA ASN A 82 -5.19 4.69 -15.15
C ASN A 82 -5.70 3.23 -15.17
N VAL A 83 -6.64 2.87 -14.29
CA VAL A 83 -7.19 1.50 -14.25
C VAL A 83 -7.71 1.04 -15.62
N GLY A 84 -8.49 1.87 -16.30
CA GLY A 84 -9.02 1.57 -17.64
C GLY A 84 -7.92 1.28 -18.66
N THR A 85 -6.91 2.15 -18.78
CA THR A 85 -5.77 1.96 -19.71
C THR A 85 -5.02 0.68 -19.41
N ARG A 86 -4.82 0.34 -18.13
CA ARG A 86 -4.14 -0.90 -17.73
C ARG A 86 -4.93 -2.14 -18.12
N LEU A 87 -6.24 -2.12 -17.92
CA LEU A 87 -7.12 -3.21 -18.36
C LEU A 87 -7.13 -3.34 -19.88
N SER A 88 -7.15 -2.24 -20.64
CA SER A 88 -7.05 -2.29 -22.10
C SER A 88 -5.75 -2.94 -22.58
N LYS A 89 -4.61 -2.65 -21.94
CA LYS A 89 -3.33 -3.30 -22.28
C LYS A 89 -3.36 -4.81 -22.01
N LEU A 90 -3.98 -5.23 -20.90
CA LEU A 90 -4.23 -6.65 -20.62
C LEU A 90 -5.12 -7.28 -21.70
N ASP A 91 -6.21 -6.61 -22.07
CA ASP A 91 -7.19 -7.09 -23.05
C ASP A 91 -6.57 -7.21 -24.45
N ASN A 92 -5.63 -6.33 -24.78
CA ASN A 92 -4.85 -6.37 -26.02
C ASN A 92 -3.75 -7.44 -26.04
N GLY A 93 -3.58 -8.20 -24.96
CA GLY A 93 -2.60 -9.29 -24.87
C GLY A 93 -1.16 -8.83 -24.62
N GLU A 94 -0.93 -7.60 -24.15
CA GLU A 94 0.42 -7.13 -23.79
C GLU A 94 0.96 -7.82 -22.52
N TYR A 95 0.06 -8.38 -21.69
CA TYR A 95 0.36 -9.08 -20.45
C TYR A 95 -0.52 -10.34 -20.34
N ASP A 96 -0.03 -11.38 -19.67
CA ASP A 96 -0.82 -12.57 -19.32
C ASP A 96 -1.69 -12.32 -18.08
N ALA A 97 -1.19 -11.48 -17.18
CA ALA A 97 -1.90 -11.00 -16.00
C ALA A 97 -1.40 -9.62 -15.57
N ILE A 98 -2.20 -8.90 -14.79
CA ILE A 98 -1.80 -7.65 -14.12
C ILE A 98 -2.22 -7.69 -12.66
N ILE A 99 -1.53 -6.93 -11.81
CA ILE A 99 -1.91 -6.78 -10.40
C ILE A 99 -2.46 -5.38 -10.14
N LEU A 100 -3.68 -5.31 -9.59
CA LEU A 100 -4.37 -4.07 -9.22
C LEU A 100 -4.79 -4.10 -7.75
N ALA A 101 -5.26 -2.97 -7.21
CA ALA A 101 -5.85 -2.97 -5.87
C ALA A 101 -7.32 -3.38 -5.96
N ALA A 102 -7.78 -4.30 -5.11
CA ALA A 102 -9.16 -4.79 -5.14
C ALA A 102 -10.18 -3.65 -4.95
N ALA A 103 -9.96 -2.77 -3.97
CA ALA A 103 -10.82 -1.60 -3.74
C ALA A 103 -10.96 -0.68 -4.98
N GLY A 104 -9.89 -0.53 -5.76
CA GLY A 104 -9.93 0.30 -6.98
C GLY A 104 -10.85 -0.27 -8.06
N LEU A 105 -10.88 -1.60 -8.20
CA LEU A 105 -11.78 -2.27 -9.13
C LEU A 105 -13.23 -2.23 -8.63
N LYS A 106 -13.46 -2.52 -7.34
CA LYS A 106 -14.80 -2.48 -6.73
C LYS A 106 -15.46 -1.10 -6.84
N ARG A 107 -14.73 -0.02 -6.55
CA ARG A 107 -15.23 1.37 -6.66
C ARG A 107 -15.63 1.75 -8.09
N LEU A 108 -15.02 1.12 -9.08
CA LEU A 108 -15.32 1.32 -10.51
C LEU A 108 -16.35 0.32 -11.04
N GLN A 109 -16.94 -0.53 -10.19
CA GLN A 109 -17.88 -1.59 -10.57
C GLN A 109 -17.26 -2.60 -11.55
N LEU A 110 -15.97 -2.90 -11.34
CA LEU A 110 -15.17 -3.83 -12.14
C LEU A 110 -14.76 -5.07 -11.33
N GLU A 111 -15.52 -5.45 -10.30
CA GLU A 111 -15.25 -6.61 -9.47
C GLU A 111 -15.17 -7.92 -10.26
N ALA A 112 -15.89 -8.02 -11.39
CA ALA A 112 -15.82 -9.17 -12.29
C ALA A 112 -14.42 -9.37 -12.93
N ARG A 113 -13.55 -8.35 -12.90
CA ARG A 113 -12.15 -8.46 -13.34
C ARG A 113 -11.26 -9.14 -12.29
N ILE A 114 -11.68 -9.22 -11.03
CA ILE A 114 -10.90 -9.86 -9.96
C ILE A 114 -11.00 -11.37 -10.14
N ARG A 115 -9.92 -12.00 -10.63
CA ARG A 115 -9.85 -13.46 -10.74
C ARG A 115 -9.52 -14.10 -9.40
N GLN A 116 -8.55 -13.52 -8.68
CA GLN A 116 -8.16 -13.96 -7.36
C GLN A 116 -7.78 -12.73 -6.52
N PRO A 117 -8.45 -12.47 -5.39
CA PRO A 117 -7.89 -11.56 -4.39
C PRO A 117 -6.71 -12.26 -3.71
N LEU A 118 -5.53 -11.61 -3.74
CA LEU A 118 -4.32 -12.14 -3.13
C LEU A 118 -4.38 -11.93 -1.62
N SER A 119 -4.10 -12.96 -0.83
CA SER A 119 -4.06 -12.83 0.62
C SER A 119 -2.89 -11.90 1.04
N PRO A 120 -2.96 -11.27 2.23
CA PRO A 120 -1.83 -10.49 2.75
C PRO A 120 -0.51 -11.28 2.87
N GLU A 121 -0.58 -12.60 2.97
CA GLU A 121 0.58 -13.50 2.98
C GLU A 121 1.18 -13.70 1.58
N GLN A 122 0.36 -13.67 0.54
CA GLN A 122 0.80 -13.74 -0.86
C GLN A 122 1.31 -12.37 -1.36
N SER A 123 0.62 -11.29 -0.99
CA SER A 123 1.01 -9.93 -1.33
C SER A 123 0.59 -8.95 -0.24
N LEU A 124 1.51 -8.66 0.66
CA LEU A 124 1.32 -7.74 1.78
C LEU A 124 0.98 -6.35 1.23
N PRO A 125 -0.18 -5.76 1.61
CA PRO A 125 -0.66 -4.50 1.08
C PRO A 125 0.30 -3.32 1.25
N ALA A 126 0.08 -2.29 0.41
CA ALA A 126 0.67 -0.97 0.65
C ALA A 126 -0.01 -0.31 1.86
N VAL A 127 0.72 0.60 2.52
CA VAL A 127 0.20 1.45 3.60
C VAL A 127 -1.14 2.06 3.19
N GLY A 128 -2.18 1.85 4.01
CA GLY A 128 -3.51 2.41 3.81
C GLY A 128 -4.24 1.95 2.55
N GLN A 129 -3.77 0.91 1.83
CA GLN A 129 -4.50 0.41 0.66
C GLN A 129 -5.95 0.05 1.05
N GLY A 130 -6.92 0.51 0.26
CA GLY A 130 -8.35 0.35 0.54
C GLY A 130 -8.98 1.49 1.35
N ALA A 131 -8.20 2.32 2.06
CA ALA A 131 -8.72 3.48 2.79
C ALA A 131 -8.71 4.75 1.93
N VAL A 132 -9.65 5.65 2.21
CA VAL A 132 -9.69 7.03 1.70
C VAL A 132 -9.32 7.98 2.83
N GLY A 133 -8.40 8.89 2.55
CA GLY A 133 -7.96 9.95 3.45
C GLY A 133 -8.47 11.31 2.98
N ILE A 134 -8.81 12.16 3.94
CA ILE A 134 -9.20 13.55 3.68
C ILE A 134 -8.20 14.46 4.39
N GLU A 135 -7.54 15.28 3.58
CA GLU A 135 -6.63 16.34 4.01
C GLU A 135 -7.40 17.66 4.07
N CYS A 136 -7.13 18.48 5.08
CA CYS A 136 -7.60 19.86 5.14
C CYS A 136 -6.60 20.76 5.90
N ARG A 137 -6.94 22.04 6.02
CA ARG A 137 -6.20 22.97 6.90
C ARG A 137 -6.44 22.62 8.37
N LEU A 138 -5.38 22.63 9.18
CA LEU A 138 -5.45 22.22 10.59
C LEU A 138 -6.16 23.22 11.49
N ASP A 139 -6.12 24.51 11.13
CA ASP A 139 -6.78 25.62 11.83
C ASP A 139 -8.26 25.80 11.45
N ASP A 140 -8.74 25.13 10.40
CA ASP A 140 -10.12 25.18 9.94
C ASP A 140 -11.03 24.26 10.76
N ALA A 141 -11.41 24.73 11.95
CA ALA A 141 -12.26 24.00 12.89
C ALA A 141 -13.65 23.69 12.33
N TRP A 142 -14.19 24.54 11.45
CA TRP A 142 -15.50 24.32 10.85
C TRP A 142 -15.49 23.13 9.89
N THR A 143 -14.54 23.12 8.94
CA THR A 143 -14.37 22.00 8.01
C THR A 143 -14.10 20.70 8.77
N ARG A 144 -13.23 20.74 9.78
CA ARG A 144 -12.93 19.56 10.62
C ARG A 144 -14.16 19.04 11.37
N GLY A 145 -15.02 19.94 11.84
CA GLY A 145 -16.31 19.57 12.46
C GLY A 145 -17.23 18.83 11.50
N LEU A 146 -17.29 19.26 10.23
CA LEU A 146 -18.07 18.60 9.19
C LEU A 146 -17.52 17.22 8.80
N LEU A 147 -16.21 17.03 8.85
CA LEU A 147 -15.54 15.78 8.48
C LEU A 147 -15.58 14.72 9.59
N ALA A 148 -15.74 15.12 10.85
CA ALA A 148 -15.70 14.21 12.01
C ALA A 148 -16.60 12.96 11.87
N PRO A 149 -17.85 13.04 11.37
CA PRO A 149 -18.71 11.86 11.22
C PRO A 149 -18.23 10.85 10.16
N LEU A 150 -17.35 11.26 9.24
CA LEU A 150 -16.81 10.38 8.19
C LEU A 150 -15.61 9.55 8.68
N ASN A 151 -15.05 9.88 9.85
CA ASN A 151 -13.90 9.19 10.37
C ASN A 151 -14.28 7.81 10.94
N HIS A 152 -13.62 6.77 10.44
CA HIS A 152 -13.78 5.42 10.93
C HIS A 152 -12.63 5.06 11.87
N THR A 153 -12.92 4.99 13.18
CA THR A 153 -11.91 4.83 14.24
C THR A 153 -11.01 3.62 14.05
N GLU A 154 -11.56 2.44 13.76
CA GLU A 154 -10.76 1.22 13.59
C GLU A 154 -9.85 1.28 12.35
N THR A 155 -10.28 1.95 11.28
CA THR A 155 -9.41 2.17 10.12
C THR A 155 -8.32 3.16 10.47
N ALA A 156 -8.64 4.24 11.17
CA ALA A 156 -7.68 5.24 11.57
C ALA A 156 -6.56 4.64 12.45
N VAL A 157 -6.89 3.76 13.39
CA VAL A 157 -5.90 3.05 14.22
C VAL A 157 -4.98 2.17 13.37
N ARG A 158 -5.54 1.32 12.50
CA ARG A 158 -4.75 0.45 11.60
C ARG A 158 -3.81 1.26 10.72
N VAL A 159 -4.34 2.27 10.05
CA VAL A 159 -3.56 3.12 9.14
C VAL A 159 -2.51 3.95 9.88
N ARG A 160 -2.75 4.34 11.14
CA ARG A 160 -1.75 5.02 11.97
C ARG A 160 -0.50 4.16 12.17
N ALA A 161 -0.66 2.89 12.54
CA ALA A 161 0.48 1.99 12.69
C ALA A 161 1.21 1.76 11.37
N GLU A 162 0.46 1.53 10.29
CA GLU A 162 1.03 1.31 8.97
C GLU A 162 1.86 2.52 8.49
N ARG A 163 1.33 3.73 8.73
CA ARG A 163 1.98 5.00 8.40
C ARG A 163 3.18 5.28 9.28
N ALA A 164 3.11 5.02 10.58
CA ALA A 164 4.25 5.22 11.48
C ALA A 164 5.46 4.38 11.05
N MET A 165 5.21 3.12 10.68
CA MET A 165 6.24 2.22 10.12
C MET A 165 6.80 2.78 8.81
N ASN A 166 5.93 3.13 7.85
CA ASN A 166 6.37 3.64 6.54
C ASN A 166 7.09 4.99 6.65
N THR A 167 6.69 5.84 7.60
CA THR A 167 7.34 7.13 7.89
C THR A 167 8.75 6.93 8.42
N ARG A 168 8.92 6.01 9.38
CA ARG A 168 10.23 5.69 9.95
C ARG A 168 11.19 5.08 8.93
N LEU A 169 10.69 4.36 7.92
CA LEU A 169 11.47 3.86 6.80
C LEU A 169 11.71 4.89 5.68
N GLU A 170 11.26 6.13 5.85
CA GLU A 170 11.29 7.18 4.82
C GLU A 170 10.67 6.71 3.49
N GLY A 171 9.59 5.92 3.59
CA GLY A 171 8.99 5.22 2.46
C GLY A 171 8.06 6.11 1.62
N GLY A 172 8.09 5.93 0.30
CA GLY A 172 7.14 6.52 -0.65
C GLY A 172 6.38 5.51 -1.53
N CYS A 173 5.66 5.98 -2.56
CA CYS A 173 4.95 5.11 -3.50
C CYS A 173 5.88 4.24 -4.38
N GLN A 174 7.16 4.61 -4.48
CA GLN A 174 8.14 3.98 -5.38
C GLN A 174 9.11 3.04 -4.65
N VAL A 175 8.87 2.71 -3.37
CA VAL A 175 9.73 1.77 -2.63
C VAL A 175 9.09 0.40 -2.45
N PRO A 176 9.91 -0.66 -2.29
CA PRO A 176 9.44 -2.03 -2.13
C PRO A 176 9.00 -2.35 -0.69
N ILE A 177 8.14 -1.51 -0.11
CA ILE A 177 7.67 -1.62 1.29
C ILE A 177 6.23 -2.11 1.33
N GLY A 178 5.95 -3.15 2.11
CA GLY A 178 4.60 -3.56 2.52
C GLY A 178 4.34 -3.19 3.97
N SER A 179 3.13 -2.72 4.29
CA SER A 179 2.72 -2.31 5.63
C SER A 179 1.22 -2.52 5.79
N TYR A 180 0.83 -3.48 6.62
CA TYR A 180 -0.56 -3.85 6.79
C TYR A 180 -0.88 -4.23 8.23
N ALA A 181 -1.92 -3.60 8.78
CA ALA A 181 -2.39 -3.84 10.12
C ALA A 181 -3.84 -4.33 10.14
N GLU A 182 -4.10 -5.27 11.04
CA GLU A 182 -5.43 -5.77 11.38
C GLU A 182 -5.71 -5.45 12.85
N LEU A 183 -6.97 -5.17 13.17
CA LEU A 183 -7.42 -4.89 14.52
C LEU A 183 -8.49 -5.90 14.88
N LYS A 184 -8.28 -6.66 15.95
CA LYS A 184 -9.24 -7.65 16.44
C LYS A 184 -9.23 -7.64 17.95
N ASP A 185 -10.41 -7.53 18.57
CA ASP A 185 -10.58 -7.57 20.03
C ASP A 185 -9.67 -6.57 20.79
N GLY A 186 -9.43 -5.40 20.18
CA GLY A 186 -8.55 -4.34 20.74
C GLY A 186 -7.05 -4.55 20.52
N GLU A 187 -6.64 -5.71 20.00
CA GLU A 187 -5.26 -6.01 19.64
C GLU A 187 -4.99 -5.70 18.17
N LEU A 188 -3.99 -4.87 17.94
CA LEU A 188 -3.47 -4.53 16.63
C LEU A 188 -2.38 -5.52 16.25
N TRP A 189 -2.47 -6.10 15.06
CA TRP A 189 -1.42 -6.91 14.45
C TRP A 189 -0.88 -6.21 13.22
N LEU A 190 0.30 -5.63 13.34
CA LEU A 190 1.02 -4.97 12.25
C LEU A 190 2.04 -5.95 11.65
N ARG A 191 2.01 -6.08 10.33
CA ARG A 191 3.00 -6.80 9.53
C ARG A 191 3.67 -5.85 8.55
N ALA A 192 4.96 -6.03 8.36
CA ALA A 192 5.74 -5.21 7.45
C ALA A 192 6.77 -6.04 6.68
N LEU A 193 7.14 -5.54 5.50
CA LEU A 193 8.25 -6.09 4.74
C LEU A 193 8.97 -5.00 3.95
N VAL A 194 10.25 -5.25 3.68
CA VAL A 194 11.07 -4.52 2.72
C VAL A 194 11.78 -5.55 1.83
N GLY A 195 11.78 -5.34 0.52
CA GLY A 195 12.29 -6.33 -0.42
C GLY A 195 13.18 -5.80 -1.53
N ALA A 196 14.21 -6.54 -1.91
CA ALA A 196 14.94 -6.25 -3.14
C ALA A 196 13.99 -6.41 -4.35
N PRO A 197 14.00 -5.48 -5.34
CA PRO A 197 13.06 -5.55 -6.46
C PRO A 197 13.08 -6.85 -7.28
N ASP A 198 14.20 -7.58 -7.27
CA ASP A 198 14.36 -8.88 -7.92
C ASP A 198 13.86 -10.06 -7.06
N GLY A 199 13.41 -9.81 -5.82
CA GLY A 199 12.94 -10.82 -4.90
C GLY A 199 14.05 -11.65 -4.21
N SER A 200 15.32 -11.33 -4.45
CA SER A 200 16.47 -12.08 -3.89
C SER A 200 16.55 -12.01 -2.37
N GLN A 201 16.07 -10.91 -1.78
CA GLN A 201 16.04 -10.68 -0.35
C GLN A 201 14.72 -10.03 0.05
N LEU A 202 14.09 -10.55 1.11
CA LEU A 202 12.90 -9.98 1.74
C LEU A 202 13.08 -9.96 3.25
N VAL A 203 13.17 -8.76 3.84
CA VAL A 203 13.17 -8.57 5.29
C VAL A 203 11.72 -8.43 5.74
N ARG A 204 11.31 -9.24 6.72
CA ARG A 204 9.94 -9.26 7.25
C ARG A 204 9.98 -9.15 8.76
N GLY A 205 8.91 -8.60 9.31
CA GLY A 205 8.69 -8.59 10.74
C GLY A 205 7.22 -8.31 11.06
N GLU A 206 6.87 -8.52 12.33
CA GLU A 206 5.53 -8.26 12.82
C GLU A 206 5.56 -7.73 14.26
N ARG A 207 4.48 -7.05 14.63
CA ARG A 207 4.22 -6.56 15.97
C ARG A 207 2.76 -6.79 16.34
N ARG A 208 2.53 -7.13 17.60
CA ARG A 208 1.21 -7.16 18.20
C ARG A 208 1.21 -6.30 19.46
N GLY A 209 0.09 -5.63 19.70
CA GLY A 209 -0.06 -4.80 20.87
C GLY A 209 -1.39 -4.07 20.88
N PRO A 210 -1.68 -3.31 21.94
CA PRO A 210 -2.94 -2.63 22.09
C PRO A 210 -3.06 -1.46 21.08
N ALA A 211 -4.30 -1.15 20.67
CA ALA A 211 -4.60 -0.11 19.68
C ALA A 211 -3.99 1.27 20.01
N GLU A 212 -3.85 1.60 21.29
CA GLU A 212 -3.25 2.87 21.76
C GLU A 212 -1.77 2.98 21.41
N GLN A 213 -1.08 1.86 21.19
CA GLN A 213 0.34 1.81 20.85
C GLN A 213 0.60 1.75 19.33
N ALA A 214 -0.42 1.95 18.50
CA ALA A 214 -0.33 1.83 17.04
C ALA A 214 0.94 2.48 16.44
N GLU A 215 1.23 3.73 16.81
CA GLU A 215 2.40 4.45 16.32
C GLU A 215 3.72 3.87 16.82
N ALA A 216 3.82 3.57 18.13
CA ALA A 216 5.01 2.98 18.72
C ALA A 216 5.34 1.59 18.14
N LEU A 217 4.32 0.76 17.88
CA LEU A 217 4.49 -0.54 17.22
C LEU A 217 5.04 -0.36 15.80
N GLY A 218 4.55 0.65 15.07
CA GLY A 218 5.02 0.97 13.73
C GLY A 218 6.49 1.39 13.69
N ILE A 219 6.89 2.32 14.57
CA ILE A 219 8.27 2.81 14.67
C ILE A 219 9.21 1.67 15.08
N SER A 220 8.86 0.92 16.13
CA SER A 220 9.68 -0.20 16.61
C SER A 220 9.88 -1.29 15.56
N LEU A 221 8.83 -1.59 14.76
CA LEU A 221 8.95 -2.56 13.67
C LEU A 221 9.86 -2.06 12.56
N ALA A 222 9.75 -0.78 12.18
CA ALA A 222 10.60 -0.20 11.16
C ALA A 222 12.09 -0.22 11.56
N GLU A 223 12.41 0.10 12.82
CA GLU A 223 13.77 0.03 13.35
C GLU A 223 14.35 -1.39 13.30
N GLU A 224 13.57 -2.41 13.70
CA GLU A 224 13.99 -3.80 13.55
C GLU A 224 14.27 -4.16 12.09
N LEU A 225 13.42 -3.73 11.15
CA LEU A 225 13.65 -4.02 9.73
C LEU A 225 14.92 -3.36 9.22
N LEU A 226 15.18 -2.10 9.58
CA LEU A 226 16.38 -1.37 9.19
C LEU A 226 17.65 -2.08 9.67
N ASP A 227 17.65 -2.57 10.91
CA ASP A 227 18.79 -3.26 11.51
C ASP A 227 18.97 -4.69 10.98
N ASN A 228 17.92 -5.27 10.37
CA ASN A 228 17.92 -6.60 9.77
C ASN A 228 18.08 -6.60 8.23
N GLY A 229 18.63 -5.53 7.66
CA GLY A 229 19.01 -5.48 6.24
C GLY A 229 18.10 -4.64 5.34
N ALA A 230 17.03 -4.04 5.87
CA ALA A 230 16.17 -3.17 5.06
C ALA A 230 16.88 -1.86 4.67
N ARG A 231 17.84 -1.40 5.49
CA ARG A 231 18.59 -0.17 5.24
C ARG A 231 19.36 -0.24 3.92
N GLU A 232 20.05 -1.34 3.68
CA GLU A 232 20.84 -1.59 2.48
C GLU A 232 19.95 -1.73 1.24
N ILE A 233 18.81 -2.41 1.37
CA ILE A 233 17.83 -2.54 0.28
C ILE A 233 17.28 -1.16 -0.11
N LEU A 234 16.89 -0.34 0.87
CA LEU A 234 16.31 0.98 0.60
C LEU A 234 17.37 1.94 0.03
N ALA A 235 18.60 1.92 0.54
CA ALA A 235 19.69 2.73 0.01
C ALA A 235 19.98 2.42 -1.47
N ALA A 236 19.92 1.14 -1.86
CA ALA A 236 20.09 0.72 -3.25
C ALA A 236 18.95 1.17 -4.18
N VAL A 237 17.74 1.40 -3.64
CA VAL A 237 16.59 1.91 -4.39
C VAL A 237 16.61 3.44 -4.50
N TYR A 238 17.19 4.13 -3.52
CA TYR A 238 17.32 5.59 -3.46
C TYR A 238 18.65 6.13 -4.02
N ASP A 239 19.37 5.35 -4.83
CA ASP A 239 20.67 5.74 -5.40
C ASP A 239 21.71 6.23 -4.36
N GLY A 240 21.65 5.71 -3.12
CA GLY A 240 22.64 5.96 -2.07
C GLY A 240 22.16 6.78 -0.86
N GLU A 241 20.93 7.32 -0.86
CA GLU A 241 20.33 7.92 0.34
C GLU A 241 19.64 6.84 1.19
N ALA A 242 20.25 6.50 2.33
CA ALA A 242 19.69 5.54 3.28
C ALA A 242 18.79 6.26 4.30
N PRO A 243 17.67 5.65 4.72
CA PRO A 243 16.90 6.14 5.87
C PRO A 243 17.79 6.26 7.11
N ARG A 244 17.65 7.37 7.84
CA ARG A 244 18.49 7.68 9.00
C ARG A 244 18.22 6.81 10.22
#